data_AF-A0A9X9PZP6-F1
#
_entry.id   AF-A0A9X9PZP6-F1
#
_cell.length_a   1.000
_cell.length_b   1.000
_cell.length_c   1.000
_cell.angle_alpha   90.00
_cell.angle_beta   90.00
_cell.angle_gamma   90.00
#
_symmetry.space_group_name_H-M   'P 1'
#
loop_
_entity.id
_entity.type
_entity.pdbx_description
1 polymer ?
#
loop_
_entity_poly.entity_id
_entity_poly.type
_entity_poly.pdbx_seq_one_letter_code
_entity_poly.pdbx_strand_id
1 'polypeptide(L)'
;MAIDNIICALFKRTFVPRYRDISSDIRVICMGELGCWIRLYPDLFLDNNYLKYIGWMLYDKDASVRMKCILALKALYEKRESAMKLGLFFYKFKKRILSMTQDRQPEITSECMQLLRLISEHYVGVFSTMEYVFLFQFVYAAYRPMATAAGELICKRLLAPPPHEGFFAQEPPDEFDRNVQNMKALIDFYLQGEFHRHVPYLVDGLWEAAPALVRNWECMTALLLEPRGGRQALTSQQERVLIEILVAAVRQAAEWVRHGLRPRMLCLQAAREMDGTRRWREHANMSRHFAKVLPRLLSKFAADKEKVTPLLQIPQYCNLDVYDMDGLGSVRRRILLLLPELCVWGPHPSFSGSLPHPLSGSRHGGHVPSPWS
;
A
#
# COMPACT_ATOMS: atom_id res chain seq x y z
N MET A 1 -28.22 -28.08 -27.95
CA MET A 1 -29.59 -28.62 -27.73
C MET A 1 -29.56 -29.88 -26.87
N ALA A 2 -29.12 -31.06 -27.34
CA ALA A 2 -29.15 -32.28 -26.52
C ALA A 2 -28.21 -32.23 -25.29
N ILE A 3 -26.99 -31.74 -25.46
CA ILE A 3 -26.01 -31.57 -24.38
C ILE A 3 -26.50 -30.54 -23.35
N ASP A 4 -27.00 -29.39 -23.80
CA ASP A 4 -27.52 -28.34 -22.91
C ASP A 4 -28.69 -28.85 -22.06
N ASN A 5 -29.54 -29.72 -22.63
CA ASN A 5 -30.63 -30.36 -21.89
C ASN A 5 -30.09 -31.30 -20.80
N ILE A 6 -29.04 -32.07 -21.06
CA ILE A 6 -28.38 -32.92 -20.07
C ILE A 6 -27.75 -32.07 -18.98
N ILE A 7 -27.02 -31.00 -19.34
CA ILE A 7 -26.41 -30.07 -18.39
C ILE A 7 -27.48 -29.42 -17.50
N CYS A 8 -28.56 -28.92 -18.08
CA CYS A 8 -29.67 -28.34 -17.34
C CYS A 8 -30.36 -29.36 -16.43
N ALA A 9 -30.50 -30.62 -16.87
CA ALA A 9 -31.07 -31.69 -16.05
C ALA A 9 -30.17 -32.04 -14.87
N LEU A 10 -28.85 -32.14 -15.09
CA LEU A 10 -27.87 -32.34 -14.03
C LEU A 10 -27.91 -31.17 -13.04
N PHE A 11 -27.85 -29.94 -13.52
CA PHE A 11 -27.95 -28.75 -12.67
C PHE A 11 -29.21 -28.78 -11.78
N LYS A 12 -30.38 -29.07 -12.35
CA LYS A 12 -31.64 -29.14 -11.60
C LYS A 12 -31.69 -30.30 -10.60
N ARG A 13 -31.12 -31.46 -10.94
CA ARG A 13 -31.21 -32.68 -10.11
C ARG A 13 -30.10 -32.79 -9.06
N THR A 14 -28.93 -32.22 -9.30
CA THR A 14 -27.77 -32.34 -8.40
C THR A 14 -27.42 -31.02 -7.73
N PHE A 15 -27.24 -29.93 -8.49
CA PHE A 15 -26.79 -28.66 -7.93
C PHE A 15 -27.87 -27.97 -7.09
N VAL A 16 -29.10 -27.85 -7.61
CA VAL A 16 -30.19 -27.10 -6.94
C VAL A 16 -30.54 -27.68 -5.56
N PRO A 17 -30.54 -29.00 -5.33
CA PRO A 17 -30.73 -29.54 -3.97
C PRO A 17 -29.51 -29.40 -3.05
N ARG A 18 -28.29 -29.24 -3.60
CA ARG A 18 -27.03 -29.36 -2.84
C ARG A 18 -26.32 -28.04 -2.55
N TYR A 19 -26.63 -26.97 -3.27
CA TYR A 19 -25.97 -25.68 -3.00
C TYR A 19 -26.28 -25.11 -1.60
N ARG A 20 -27.34 -25.61 -0.93
CA ARG A 20 -27.73 -25.31 0.47
C ARG A 20 -27.68 -26.55 1.36
N ASP A 21 -26.81 -27.50 1.04
CA ASP A 21 -26.64 -28.70 1.86
C ASP A 21 -26.23 -28.36 3.30
N ILE A 22 -26.51 -29.25 4.25
CA ILE A 22 -26.12 -29.08 5.65
C ILE A 22 -24.60 -29.03 5.81
N SER A 23 -23.87 -29.82 5.01
CA SER A 23 -22.41 -29.81 4.99
C SER A 23 -21.87 -28.60 4.23
N SER A 24 -21.03 -27.79 4.89
CA SER A 24 -20.39 -26.64 4.24
C SER A 24 -19.42 -27.06 3.14
N ASP A 25 -18.76 -28.21 3.25
CA ASP A 25 -17.84 -28.73 2.23
C ASP A 25 -18.58 -28.97 0.90
N ILE A 26 -19.80 -29.51 0.96
CA ILE A 26 -20.63 -29.70 -0.24
C ILE A 26 -20.99 -28.34 -0.84
N ARG A 27 -21.38 -27.36 0.00
CA ARG A 27 -21.70 -26.00 -0.47
C ARG A 27 -20.49 -25.31 -1.11
N VAL A 28 -19.29 -25.51 -0.56
CA VAL A 28 -18.01 -25.03 -1.12
C VAL A 28 -17.77 -25.63 -2.50
N ILE A 29 -17.95 -26.94 -2.66
CA ILE A 29 -17.81 -27.62 -3.97
C ILE A 29 -18.82 -27.03 -4.96
N CYS A 30 -20.10 -26.94 -4.58
CA CYS A 30 -21.12 -26.36 -5.44
C CYS A 30 -20.75 -24.95 -5.92
N MET A 31 -20.32 -24.05 -5.02
CA MET A 31 -19.96 -22.68 -5.42
C MET A 31 -18.69 -22.63 -6.26
N GLY A 32 -17.71 -23.48 -5.98
CA GLY A 32 -16.50 -23.61 -6.81
C GLY A 32 -16.83 -24.05 -8.24
N GLU A 33 -17.64 -25.10 -8.37
CA GLU A 33 -18.05 -25.65 -9.66
C GLU A 33 -18.93 -24.68 -10.45
N LEU A 34 -19.89 -24.02 -9.80
CA LEU A 34 -20.72 -23.02 -10.46
C LEU A 34 -19.87 -21.86 -11.02
N GLY A 35 -18.89 -21.37 -10.26
CA GLY A 35 -17.95 -20.36 -10.75
C GLY A 35 -17.14 -20.85 -11.96
N CYS A 36 -16.73 -22.13 -11.96
CA CYS A 36 -16.04 -22.75 -13.08
C CYS A 36 -16.93 -22.83 -14.33
N TRP A 37 -18.17 -23.30 -14.19
CA TRP A 37 -19.12 -23.45 -15.29
C TRP A 37 -19.47 -22.12 -15.94
N ILE A 38 -19.66 -21.06 -15.16
CA ILE A 38 -19.90 -19.70 -15.69
C ILE A 38 -18.71 -19.24 -16.55
N ARG A 39 -17.48 -19.51 -16.11
CA ARG A 39 -16.28 -19.12 -16.84
C ARG A 39 -16.05 -19.95 -18.09
N LEU A 40 -16.40 -21.24 -18.05
CA LEU A 40 -16.19 -22.18 -19.16
C LEU A 40 -17.26 -22.05 -20.25
N TYR A 41 -18.52 -21.83 -19.86
CA TYR A 41 -19.65 -21.74 -20.78
C TYR A 41 -20.55 -20.53 -20.47
N PRO A 42 -20.05 -19.30 -20.68
CA PRO A 42 -20.76 -18.08 -20.31
C PRO A 42 -22.07 -17.87 -21.08
N ASP A 43 -22.19 -18.36 -22.31
CA ASP A 43 -23.43 -18.20 -23.10
C ASP A 43 -24.65 -18.86 -22.46
N LEU A 44 -24.42 -19.94 -21.70
CA LEU A 44 -25.47 -20.61 -20.93
C LEU A 44 -25.54 -20.14 -19.47
N PHE A 45 -24.38 -20.05 -18.80
CA PHE A 45 -24.33 -19.89 -17.35
C PHE A 45 -24.14 -18.45 -16.86
N LEU A 46 -23.65 -17.51 -17.68
CA LEU A 46 -23.52 -16.10 -17.31
C LEU A 46 -24.88 -15.39 -17.45
N ASP A 47 -25.85 -15.89 -16.71
CA ASP A 47 -27.23 -15.43 -16.68
C ASP A 47 -27.72 -15.32 -15.24
N ASN A 48 -28.69 -14.43 -15.00
CA ASN A 48 -29.26 -14.18 -13.67
C ASN A 48 -29.87 -15.44 -13.02
N ASN A 49 -30.33 -16.40 -13.82
CA ASN A 49 -30.85 -17.67 -13.32
C ASN A 49 -29.81 -18.51 -12.58
N TYR A 50 -28.53 -18.33 -12.89
CA TYR A 50 -27.41 -19.04 -12.27
C TYR A 50 -26.64 -18.14 -11.30
N LEU A 51 -26.39 -16.89 -11.67
CA LEU A 51 -25.67 -15.92 -10.82
C LEU A 51 -26.33 -15.69 -9.47
N LYS A 52 -27.67 -15.79 -9.38
CA LYS A 52 -28.41 -15.65 -8.12
C LYS A 52 -27.91 -16.60 -7.02
N TYR A 53 -27.43 -17.79 -7.38
CA TYR A 53 -26.91 -18.75 -6.42
C TYR A 53 -25.63 -18.22 -5.76
N ILE A 54 -24.68 -17.71 -6.54
CA ILE A 54 -23.48 -17.04 -5.99
C ILE A 54 -23.89 -15.89 -5.08
N GLY A 55 -24.80 -15.03 -5.54
CA GLY A 55 -25.26 -13.87 -4.76
C GLY A 55 -25.92 -14.25 -3.43
N TRP A 56 -26.71 -15.32 -3.39
CA TRP A 56 -27.28 -15.83 -2.15
C TRP A 56 -26.23 -16.44 -1.22
N MET A 57 -25.25 -17.15 -1.78
CA MET A 57 -24.22 -17.81 -1.00
C MET A 57 -23.14 -16.85 -0.46
N LEU A 58 -23.13 -15.58 -0.89
CA LEU A 58 -22.41 -14.50 -0.18
C LEU A 58 -22.89 -14.32 1.27
N TYR A 59 -24.11 -14.77 1.61
CA TYR A 59 -24.69 -14.70 2.95
C TYR A 59 -24.47 -15.98 3.78
N ASP A 60 -23.71 -16.96 3.27
CA ASP A 60 -23.49 -18.21 4.00
C ASP A 60 -22.80 -17.97 5.35
N LYS A 61 -23.14 -18.79 6.34
CA LYS A 61 -22.54 -18.73 7.67
C LYS A 61 -21.08 -19.19 7.64
N ASP A 62 -20.75 -20.13 6.77
CA ASP A 62 -19.42 -20.68 6.60
C ASP A 62 -18.55 -19.74 5.73
N ALA A 63 -17.35 -19.44 6.23
CA ALA A 63 -16.43 -18.53 5.57
C ALA A 63 -15.89 -19.09 4.24
N SER A 64 -15.66 -20.40 4.16
CA SER A 64 -15.11 -21.04 2.96
C SER A 64 -16.09 -20.94 1.79
N VAL A 65 -17.40 -21.03 2.06
CA VAL A 65 -18.44 -20.84 1.05
C VAL A 65 -18.43 -19.39 0.54
N ARG A 66 -18.40 -18.41 1.45
CA ARG A 66 -18.33 -16.99 1.10
C ARG A 66 -17.07 -16.68 0.27
N MET A 67 -15.93 -17.24 0.64
CA MET A 67 -14.67 -17.12 -0.09
C MET A 67 -14.80 -17.63 -1.53
N LYS A 68 -15.38 -18.83 -1.74
CA LYS A 68 -15.61 -19.35 -3.10
C LYS A 68 -16.47 -18.42 -3.95
N CYS A 69 -17.49 -17.79 -3.37
CA CYS A 69 -18.32 -16.82 -4.07
C CYS A 69 -17.51 -15.57 -4.49
N ILE A 70 -16.67 -15.01 -3.60
CA ILE A 70 -15.83 -13.86 -3.95
C ILE A 70 -14.85 -14.23 -5.06
N LEU A 71 -14.14 -15.36 -4.94
CA LEU A 71 -13.16 -15.79 -5.94
C LEU A 71 -13.81 -16.03 -7.31
N ALA A 72 -15.01 -16.62 -7.33
CA ALA A 72 -15.78 -16.79 -8.55
C ALA A 72 -16.11 -15.42 -9.18
N LEU A 73 -16.60 -14.45 -8.39
CA LEU A 73 -16.91 -13.11 -8.88
C LEU A 73 -15.66 -12.39 -9.39
N LYS A 74 -14.53 -12.45 -8.67
CA LYS A 74 -13.26 -11.84 -9.10
C LYS A 74 -12.85 -12.34 -10.48
N ALA A 75 -12.86 -13.65 -10.68
CA ALA A 75 -12.51 -14.25 -11.96
C ALA A 75 -13.44 -13.80 -13.11
N LEU A 76 -14.70 -13.49 -12.82
CA LEU A 76 -15.61 -12.94 -13.83
C LEU A 76 -15.34 -11.46 -14.13
N TYR A 77 -14.96 -10.68 -13.13
CA TYR A 77 -14.59 -9.27 -13.32
C TYR A 77 -13.20 -9.06 -13.92
N GLU A 78 -12.34 -10.09 -13.98
CA GLU A 78 -11.08 -10.01 -14.72
C GLU A 78 -11.29 -9.88 -16.23
N LYS A 79 -12.40 -10.41 -16.77
CA LYS A 79 -12.75 -10.32 -18.19
C LYS A 79 -13.76 -9.21 -18.44
N ARG A 80 -13.39 -8.21 -19.25
CA ARG A 80 -14.26 -7.07 -19.59
C ARG A 80 -15.63 -7.50 -20.14
N GLU A 81 -15.67 -8.47 -21.04
CA GLU A 81 -16.92 -8.98 -21.64
C GLU A 81 -17.87 -9.58 -20.60
N SER A 82 -17.33 -10.35 -19.66
CA SER A 82 -18.10 -10.94 -18.57
C SER A 82 -18.55 -9.87 -17.58
N ALA A 83 -17.67 -8.94 -17.22
CA ALA A 83 -17.97 -7.81 -16.34
C ALA A 83 -19.16 -6.99 -16.86
N MET A 84 -19.23 -6.68 -18.15
CA MET A 84 -20.34 -5.88 -18.69
C MET A 84 -21.73 -6.53 -18.49
N LYS A 85 -21.81 -7.86 -18.36
CA LYS A 85 -23.07 -8.58 -18.10
C LYS A 85 -23.45 -8.61 -16.61
N LEU A 86 -22.57 -8.22 -15.69
CA LEU A 86 -22.78 -8.31 -14.24
C LEU A 86 -23.41 -7.07 -13.60
N GLY A 87 -23.80 -6.06 -14.37
CA GLY A 87 -24.28 -4.78 -13.83
C GLY A 87 -25.49 -4.92 -12.91
N LEU A 88 -26.51 -5.68 -13.34
CA LEU A 88 -27.71 -5.93 -12.53
C LEU A 88 -27.42 -6.77 -11.28
N PHE A 89 -26.56 -7.79 -11.42
CA PHE A 89 -26.12 -8.61 -10.30
C PHE A 89 -25.45 -7.74 -9.23
N PHE A 90 -24.49 -6.90 -9.64
CA PHE A 90 -23.80 -6.02 -8.72
C PHE A 90 -24.75 -5.02 -8.07
N TYR A 91 -25.62 -4.37 -8.85
CA TYR A 91 -26.62 -3.45 -8.29
C TYR A 91 -27.44 -4.11 -7.15
N LYS A 92 -27.89 -5.35 -7.36
CA LYS A 92 -28.66 -6.11 -6.38
C LYS A 92 -27.85 -6.49 -5.13
N PHE A 93 -26.60 -6.91 -5.29
CA PHE A 93 -25.77 -7.44 -4.20
C PHE A 93 -24.72 -6.45 -3.66
N LYS A 94 -24.68 -5.21 -4.16
CA LYS A 94 -23.69 -4.17 -3.82
C LYS A 94 -23.52 -4.00 -2.32
N LYS A 95 -24.63 -3.81 -1.59
CA LYS A 95 -24.60 -3.64 -0.13
C LYS A 95 -23.96 -4.84 0.57
N ARG A 96 -24.24 -6.06 0.10
CA ARG A 96 -23.64 -7.28 0.68
C ARG A 96 -22.15 -7.32 0.39
N ILE A 97 -21.74 -7.12 -0.86
CA ILE A 97 -20.32 -7.12 -1.23
C ILE A 97 -19.56 -6.06 -0.43
N LEU A 98 -20.08 -4.83 -0.31
CA LEU A 98 -19.46 -3.79 0.52
C LEU A 98 -19.29 -4.23 1.98
N SER A 99 -20.33 -4.81 2.61
CA SER A 99 -20.20 -5.32 3.99
C SER A 99 -19.19 -6.46 4.17
N MET A 100 -18.83 -7.19 3.11
CA MET A 100 -17.82 -8.25 3.19
C MET A 100 -16.38 -7.71 3.31
N THR A 101 -16.16 -6.41 3.10
CA THR A 101 -14.89 -5.76 3.49
C THR A 101 -14.67 -5.73 5.01
N GLN A 102 -15.71 -6.04 5.78
CA GLN A 102 -15.68 -6.18 7.24
C GLN A 102 -16.05 -7.60 7.69
N ASP A 103 -15.82 -8.60 6.84
CA ASP A 103 -15.96 -10.00 7.23
C ASP A 103 -15.03 -10.37 8.40
N ARG A 104 -15.39 -11.42 9.14
CA ARG A 104 -14.60 -11.92 10.28
C ARG A 104 -13.27 -12.52 9.84
N GLN A 105 -13.18 -13.04 8.61
CA GLN A 105 -11.95 -13.62 8.10
C GLN A 105 -11.16 -12.56 7.29
N PRO A 106 -9.90 -12.27 7.66
CA PRO A 106 -9.09 -11.23 7.01
C PRO A 106 -8.79 -11.54 5.54
N GLU A 107 -8.71 -12.81 5.16
CA GLU A 107 -8.53 -13.22 3.77
C GLU A 107 -9.73 -12.78 2.93
N ILE A 108 -10.96 -12.99 3.43
CA ILE A 108 -12.20 -12.60 2.75
C ILE A 108 -12.26 -11.08 2.56
N THR A 109 -11.89 -10.30 3.58
CA THR A 109 -11.92 -8.84 3.47
C THR A 109 -10.97 -8.33 2.38
N SER A 110 -9.74 -8.86 2.34
CA SER A 110 -8.75 -8.50 1.32
C SER A 110 -9.17 -8.91 -0.10
N GLU A 111 -9.70 -10.12 -0.27
CA GLU A 111 -10.22 -10.60 -1.55
C GLU A 111 -11.43 -9.77 -2.00
N CYS A 112 -12.30 -9.38 -1.06
CA CYS A 112 -13.43 -8.51 -1.34
C CYS A 112 -13.00 -7.10 -1.77
N MET A 113 -11.96 -6.53 -1.15
CA MET A 113 -11.42 -5.23 -1.54
C MET A 113 -10.87 -5.27 -2.97
N GLN A 114 -10.14 -6.33 -3.33
CA GLN A 114 -9.67 -6.52 -4.71
C GLN A 114 -10.83 -6.68 -5.71
N LEU A 115 -11.91 -7.39 -5.32
CA LEU A 115 -13.12 -7.47 -6.14
C LEU A 115 -13.74 -6.08 -6.39
N LEU A 116 -13.87 -5.26 -5.35
CA LEU A 116 -14.40 -3.89 -5.47
C LEU A 116 -13.51 -3.01 -6.33
N ARG A 117 -12.19 -3.18 -6.27
CA ARG A 117 -11.25 -2.55 -7.19
C ARG A 117 -11.55 -2.91 -8.64
N LEU A 118 -11.65 -4.19 -8.97
CA LEU A 118 -11.96 -4.64 -10.33
C LEU A 118 -13.32 -4.10 -10.80
N ILE A 119 -14.34 -4.13 -9.94
CA ILE A 119 -15.68 -3.58 -10.25
C ILE A 119 -15.60 -2.10 -10.58
N SER A 120 -14.80 -1.33 -9.82
CA SER A 120 -14.62 0.10 -10.08
C SER A 120 -14.07 0.35 -11.50
N GLU A 121 -13.17 -0.50 -11.98
CA GLU A 121 -12.51 -0.33 -13.29
C GLU A 121 -13.47 -0.46 -14.46
N HIS A 122 -14.47 -1.34 -14.34
CA HIS A 122 -15.45 -1.55 -15.40
C HIS A 122 -16.62 -0.57 -15.35
N TYR A 123 -16.95 -0.03 -14.17
CA TYR A 123 -18.09 0.85 -13.99
C TYR A 123 -17.68 2.19 -13.38
N VAL A 124 -17.64 3.23 -14.21
CA VAL A 124 -17.39 4.60 -13.77
C VAL A 124 -18.55 5.07 -12.88
N GLY A 125 -18.25 5.72 -11.76
CA GLY A 125 -19.27 6.24 -10.83
C GLY A 125 -20.05 5.16 -10.05
N VAL A 126 -19.56 3.92 -10.02
CA VAL A 126 -20.28 2.80 -9.39
C VAL A 126 -20.41 2.92 -7.87
N PHE A 127 -19.44 3.57 -7.22
CA PHE A 127 -19.47 3.89 -5.79
C PHE A 127 -19.74 5.38 -5.59
N SER A 128 -20.51 5.70 -4.55
CA SER A 128 -20.70 7.09 -4.10
C SER A 128 -19.42 7.62 -3.44
N THR A 129 -19.33 8.94 -3.28
CA THR A 129 -18.20 9.57 -2.56
C THR A 129 -18.03 9.00 -1.15
N MET A 130 -19.13 8.80 -0.41
CA MET A 130 -19.09 8.21 0.93
C MET A 130 -18.62 6.76 0.94
N GLU A 131 -19.00 5.98 -0.07
CA GLU A 131 -18.52 4.60 -0.22
C GLU A 131 -17.02 4.56 -0.53
N TYR A 132 -16.51 5.48 -1.36
CA TYR A 132 -15.06 5.59 -1.58
C TYR A 132 -14.30 5.99 -0.32
N VAL A 133 -14.79 6.97 0.45
CA VAL A 133 -14.20 7.35 1.74
C VAL A 133 -14.14 6.13 2.68
N PHE A 134 -15.24 5.38 2.77
CA PHE A 134 -15.30 4.14 3.55
C PHE A 134 -14.31 3.08 3.05
N LEU A 135 -14.10 2.94 1.74
CA LEU A 135 -13.16 1.95 1.20
C LEU A 135 -11.69 2.39 1.36
N PHE A 136 -11.39 3.67 1.19
CA PHE A 136 -10.04 4.20 1.30
C PHE A 136 -9.48 4.13 2.72
N GLN A 137 -10.33 4.19 3.76
CA GLN A 137 -9.89 4.06 5.16
C GLN A 137 -9.18 2.73 5.44
N PHE A 138 -9.45 1.68 4.66
CA PHE A 138 -8.83 0.37 4.84
C PHE A 138 -7.34 0.34 4.47
N VAL A 139 -6.78 1.41 3.90
CA VAL A 139 -5.32 1.56 3.77
C VAL A 139 -4.61 1.54 5.12
N TYR A 140 -5.33 1.87 6.21
CA TYR A 140 -4.83 1.80 7.58
C TYR A 140 -5.11 0.45 8.27
N ALA A 141 -5.59 -0.56 7.54
CA ALA A 141 -5.89 -1.87 8.12
C ALA A 141 -4.61 -2.57 8.62
N ALA A 142 -4.69 -3.19 9.81
CA ALA A 142 -3.59 -3.97 10.36
C ALA A 142 -3.23 -5.19 9.49
N TYR A 143 -4.20 -5.74 8.76
CA TYR A 143 -3.97 -6.83 7.84
C TYR A 143 -3.42 -6.31 6.51
N ARG A 144 -2.11 -6.47 6.31
CA ARG A 144 -1.37 -5.90 5.17
C ARG A 144 -2.01 -6.16 3.79
N PRO A 145 -2.47 -7.37 3.42
CA PRO A 145 -3.10 -7.59 2.11
C PRO A 145 -4.36 -6.75 1.87
N MET A 146 -5.12 -6.45 2.93
CA MET A 146 -6.25 -5.52 2.85
C MET A 146 -5.78 -4.08 2.60
N ALA A 147 -4.77 -3.63 3.35
CA ALA A 147 -4.20 -2.30 3.20
C ALA A 147 -3.61 -2.09 1.80
N THR A 148 -2.89 -3.07 1.25
CA THR A 148 -2.36 -3.03 -0.11
C THR A 148 -3.48 -2.98 -1.16
N ALA A 149 -4.52 -3.81 -1.02
CA ALA A 149 -5.65 -3.79 -1.94
C ALA A 149 -6.42 -2.45 -1.92
N ALA A 150 -6.58 -1.83 -0.74
CA ALA A 150 -7.14 -0.49 -0.61
C ALA A 150 -6.22 0.58 -1.21
N GLY A 151 -4.90 0.45 -1.03
CA GLY A 151 -3.90 1.30 -1.67
C GLY A 151 -4.01 1.28 -3.19
N GLU A 152 -4.13 0.10 -3.80
CA GLU A 152 -4.37 -0.03 -5.24
C GLU A 152 -5.64 0.69 -5.71
N LEU A 153 -6.71 0.64 -4.92
CA LEU A 153 -7.95 1.35 -5.22
C LEU A 153 -7.75 2.87 -5.17
N ILE A 154 -7.03 3.39 -4.18
CA ILE A 154 -6.65 4.81 -4.09
C ILE A 154 -5.84 5.21 -5.33
N CYS A 155 -4.83 4.43 -5.71
CA CYS A 155 -4.02 4.72 -6.89
C CYS A 155 -4.84 4.82 -8.18
N LYS A 156 -5.80 3.92 -8.36
CA LYS A 156 -6.64 3.90 -9.57
C LYS A 156 -7.75 4.94 -9.59
N ARG A 157 -8.21 5.42 -8.44
CA ARG A 157 -9.39 6.30 -8.36
C ARG A 157 -9.12 7.72 -7.90
N LEU A 158 -8.16 7.90 -7.00
CA LEU A 158 -7.78 9.22 -6.49
C LEU A 158 -6.59 9.80 -7.27
N LEU A 159 -5.62 8.95 -7.63
CA LEU A 159 -4.34 9.39 -8.22
C LEU A 159 -4.27 9.20 -9.75
N ALA A 160 -5.25 8.53 -10.35
CA ALA A 160 -5.31 8.37 -11.80
C ALA A 160 -5.75 9.69 -12.45
N PRO A 161 -5.11 10.12 -13.56
CA PRO A 161 -5.56 11.28 -14.29
C PRO A 161 -6.99 11.06 -14.80
N PRO A 162 -7.83 12.11 -14.86
CA PRO A 162 -9.13 12.00 -15.52
C PRO A 162 -8.90 11.54 -16.97
N PRO A 163 -9.78 10.68 -17.53
CA PRO A 163 -9.67 10.29 -18.93
C PRO A 163 -9.65 11.56 -19.80
N HIS A 164 -8.66 11.66 -20.69
CA HIS A 164 -8.54 12.77 -21.63
C HIS A 164 -9.75 12.76 -22.58
N GLU A 165 -10.81 13.48 -22.23
CA GLU A 165 -11.88 13.85 -23.16
C GLU A 165 -11.42 15.06 -23.96
N GLY A 166 -10.76 14.84 -25.10
CA GLY A 166 -10.40 15.92 -26.01
C GLY A 166 -9.50 15.49 -27.15
N PHE A 167 -9.92 15.77 -28.39
CA PHE A 167 -9.15 15.59 -29.63
C PHE A 167 -7.95 16.56 -29.77
N PHE A 168 -7.73 17.44 -28.79
CA PHE A 168 -6.57 18.32 -28.70
C PHE A 168 -5.71 17.91 -27.49
N ALA A 169 -4.93 16.85 -27.64
CA ALA A 169 -3.94 16.48 -26.63
C ALA A 169 -2.81 17.52 -26.66
N GLN A 170 -2.79 18.43 -25.69
CA GLN A 170 -1.52 19.03 -25.26
C GLN A 170 -0.59 17.89 -24.82
N GLU A 171 0.72 18.07 -25.02
CA GLU A 171 1.74 17.11 -24.58
C GLU A 171 1.43 16.63 -23.15
N PRO A 172 1.60 15.32 -22.86
CA PRO A 172 1.32 14.80 -21.54
C PRO A 172 2.06 15.68 -20.51
N PRO A 173 1.38 16.09 -19.41
CA PRO A 173 2.05 16.87 -18.37
C PRO A 173 3.31 16.13 -17.94
N ASP A 174 4.39 16.90 -17.70
CA ASP A 174 5.67 16.37 -17.25
C ASP A 174 5.42 15.33 -16.14
N GLU A 175 6.09 14.18 -16.21
CA GLU A 175 5.94 13.11 -15.24
C GLU A 175 6.20 13.63 -13.81
N PHE A 176 7.12 14.59 -13.68
CA PHE A 176 7.36 15.29 -12.44
C PHE A 176 6.12 16.04 -11.93
N ASP A 177 5.41 16.74 -12.81
CA ASP A 177 4.23 17.52 -12.47
C ASP A 177 3.05 16.65 -12.02
N ARG A 178 2.86 15.53 -12.71
CA ARG A 178 1.88 14.52 -12.32
C ARG A 178 2.19 13.96 -10.93
N ASN A 179 3.46 13.66 -10.65
CA ASN A 179 3.87 13.15 -9.34
C ASN A 179 3.66 14.20 -8.22
N VAL A 180 3.90 15.48 -8.51
CA VAL A 180 3.62 16.58 -7.58
C VAL A 180 2.12 16.70 -7.29
N GLN A 181 1.26 16.65 -8.32
CA GLN A 181 -0.19 16.69 -8.15
C GLN A 181 -0.70 15.50 -7.33
N ASN A 182 -0.22 14.30 -7.65
CA ASN A 182 -0.58 13.08 -6.93
C ASN A 182 -0.12 13.12 -5.46
N MET A 183 1.06 13.71 -5.19
CA MET A 183 1.54 13.89 -3.82
C MET A 183 0.65 14.86 -3.04
N LYS A 184 0.25 15.99 -3.66
CA LYS A 184 -0.69 16.94 -3.05
C LYS A 184 -2.04 16.29 -2.76
N ALA A 185 -2.59 15.54 -3.71
CA ALA A 185 -3.84 14.80 -3.52
C ALA A 185 -3.75 13.77 -2.38
N LEU A 186 -2.61 13.09 -2.23
CA LEU A 186 -2.37 12.15 -1.13
C LEU A 186 -2.30 12.86 0.23
N ILE A 187 -1.64 14.01 0.30
CA ILE A 187 -1.56 14.83 1.51
C ILE A 187 -2.96 15.34 1.88
N ASP A 188 -3.72 15.85 0.90
CA ASP A 188 -5.07 16.35 1.14
C ASP A 188 -6.00 15.22 1.60
N PHE A 189 -5.87 14.02 1.02
CA PHE A 189 -6.57 12.82 1.49
C PHE A 189 -6.21 12.47 2.95
N TYR A 190 -4.93 12.54 3.32
CA TYR A 190 -4.51 12.30 4.70
C TYR A 190 -5.05 13.34 5.67
N LEU A 191 -5.05 14.62 5.28
CA LEU A 191 -5.54 15.73 6.11
C LEU A 191 -7.07 15.73 6.28
N GLN A 192 -7.80 15.31 5.25
CA GLN A 192 -9.26 15.19 5.27
C GLN A 192 -9.74 13.92 6.01
N GLY A 193 -8.85 12.95 6.23
CA GLY A 193 -9.17 11.71 6.93
C GLY A 193 -9.47 11.94 8.42
N GLU A 194 -10.66 11.54 8.86
CA GLU A 194 -11.07 11.65 10.27
C GLU A 194 -10.44 10.57 11.18
N PHE A 195 -10.05 9.41 10.62
CA PHE A 195 -9.62 8.23 11.39
C PHE A 195 -8.19 7.76 11.03
N HIS A 196 -7.47 7.27 12.05
CA HIS A 196 -6.15 6.61 11.97
C HIS A 196 -5.03 7.39 11.28
N ARG A 197 -4.49 8.40 11.98
CA ARG A 197 -3.43 9.33 11.54
C ARG A 197 -2.01 8.75 11.66
N HIS A 198 -1.78 7.58 11.09
CA HIS A 198 -0.46 6.97 11.11
C HIS A 198 0.06 6.83 9.69
N VAL A 199 0.86 7.83 9.29
CA VAL A 199 1.57 7.88 8.02
C VAL A 199 2.31 6.58 7.66
N PRO A 200 2.95 5.84 8.59
CA PRO A 200 3.62 4.58 8.24
C PRO A 200 2.70 3.54 7.59
N TYR A 201 1.44 3.42 8.02
CA TYR A 201 0.49 2.47 7.42
C TYR A 201 0.03 2.93 6.03
N LEU A 202 -0.17 4.24 5.83
CA LEU A 202 -0.48 4.79 4.52
C LEU A 202 0.63 4.50 3.51
N VAL A 203 1.88 4.74 3.91
CA VAL A 203 3.05 4.48 3.08
C VAL A 203 3.20 2.99 2.80
N ASP A 204 2.98 2.13 3.80
CA ASP A 204 3.07 0.67 3.61
C ASP A 204 2.00 0.11 2.66
N GLY A 205 0.76 0.61 2.77
CA GLY A 205 -0.34 0.23 1.87
C GLY A 205 -0.09 0.66 0.43
N LEU A 206 0.58 1.79 0.22
CA LEU A 206 0.92 2.33 -1.10
C LEU A 206 2.28 1.86 -1.64
N TRP A 207 3.08 1.13 -0.84
CA TRP A 207 4.47 0.79 -1.15
C TRP A 207 4.65 0.04 -2.47
N GLU A 208 3.76 -0.91 -2.74
CA GLU A 208 3.73 -1.70 -3.98
C GLU A 208 2.72 -1.15 -4.99
N ALA A 209 1.67 -0.48 -4.53
CA ALA A 209 0.61 0.05 -5.40
C ALA A 209 1.04 1.31 -6.18
N ALA A 210 1.87 2.18 -5.59
CA ALA A 210 2.39 3.40 -6.21
C ALA A 210 3.87 3.65 -5.88
N PRO A 211 4.79 2.77 -6.32
CA PRO A 211 6.22 2.93 -6.06
C PRO A 211 6.78 4.24 -6.65
N ALA A 212 6.27 4.67 -7.81
CA ALA A 212 6.67 5.93 -8.45
C ALA A 212 6.31 7.19 -7.64
N LEU A 213 5.38 7.07 -6.67
CA LEU A 213 4.99 8.17 -5.79
C LEU A 213 5.74 8.10 -4.45
N VAL A 214 5.61 6.99 -3.73
CA VAL A 214 6.13 6.86 -2.35
C VAL A 214 7.64 6.66 -2.29
N ARG A 215 8.28 6.16 -3.36
CA ARG A 215 9.74 6.00 -3.45
C ARG A 215 10.40 7.17 -4.19
N ASN A 216 9.66 8.21 -4.54
CA ASN A 216 10.20 9.38 -5.25
C ASN A 216 10.63 10.48 -4.26
N TRP A 217 11.71 10.22 -3.52
CA TRP A 217 12.28 11.17 -2.56
C TRP A 217 12.77 12.45 -3.24
N GLU A 218 13.19 12.40 -4.50
CA GLU A 218 13.59 13.59 -5.27
C GLU A 218 12.40 14.54 -5.46
N CYS A 219 11.24 14.03 -5.87
CA CYS A 219 10.02 14.81 -6.00
C CYS A 219 9.56 15.40 -4.66
N MET A 220 9.54 14.58 -3.59
CA MET A 220 9.13 15.04 -2.26
C MET A 220 10.04 16.15 -1.71
N THR A 221 11.36 15.98 -1.85
CA THR A 221 12.33 16.97 -1.36
C THR A 221 12.40 18.23 -2.22
N ALA A 222 12.23 18.11 -3.54
CA ALA A 222 12.10 19.26 -4.42
C ALA A 222 10.88 20.09 -4.05
N LEU A 223 9.73 19.44 -3.81
CA LEU A 223 8.50 20.09 -3.37
C LEU A 223 8.66 20.81 -2.01
N LEU A 224 9.48 20.26 -1.10
CA LEU A 224 9.81 20.89 0.19
C LEU A 224 10.81 22.04 0.08
N LEU A 225 11.72 22.06 -0.89
CA LEU A 225 12.79 23.08 -0.98
C LEU A 225 12.43 24.24 -1.90
N GLU A 226 11.96 23.96 -3.11
CA GLU A 226 11.73 24.95 -4.17
C GLU A 226 10.36 24.69 -4.82
N PRO A 227 9.37 25.59 -4.69
CA PRO A 227 8.18 25.53 -5.54
C PRO A 227 8.59 25.91 -6.97
N ARG A 228 9.05 24.93 -7.76
CA ARG A 228 9.41 25.15 -9.16
C ARG A 228 8.18 25.68 -9.92
N GLY A 229 8.35 26.80 -10.63
CA GLY A 229 7.40 27.29 -11.64
C GLY A 229 6.13 27.97 -11.12
N GLY A 230 6.20 28.90 -10.17
CA GLY A 230 5.07 29.79 -9.82
C GLY A 230 3.85 29.09 -9.19
N ARG A 231 4.02 27.87 -8.70
CA ARG A 231 2.95 27.06 -8.11
C ARG A 231 2.70 27.45 -6.65
N GLN A 232 1.45 27.27 -6.21
CA GLN A 232 1.07 27.44 -4.81
C GLN A 232 1.99 26.62 -3.90
N ALA A 233 2.64 27.35 -2.98
CA ALA A 233 3.43 26.77 -1.91
C ALA A 233 2.55 25.88 -1.02
N LEU A 234 3.13 24.83 -0.46
CA LEU A 234 2.45 23.97 0.50
C LEU A 234 2.14 24.76 1.77
N THR A 235 1.01 24.44 2.42
CA THR A 235 0.73 24.96 3.77
C THR A 235 1.67 24.34 4.79
N SER A 236 1.86 24.99 5.94
CA SER A 236 2.71 24.46 7.03
C SER A 236 2.30 23.03 7.46
N GLN A 237 0.99 22.74 7.47
CA GLN A 237 0.45 21.41 7.76
C GLN A 237 0.77 20.40 6.65
N GLN A 238 0.61 20.79 5.39
CA GLN A 238 0.96 19.93 4.25
C GLN A 238 2.47 19.63 4.22
N GLU A 239 3.33 20.60 4.53
CA GLU A 239 4.79 20.38 4.67
C GLU A 239 5.10 19.36 5.78
N ARG A 240 4.42 19.46 6.93
CA ARG A 240 4.62 18.51 8.04
C ARG A 240 4.26 17.09 7.63
N VAL A 241 3.09 16.91 7.03
CA VAL A 241 2.64 15.59 6.55
C VAL A 241 3.58 15.04 5.48
N LEU A 242 4.04 15.87 4.54
CA LEU A 242 5.00 15.46 3.52
C LEU A 242 6.33 15.01 4.13
N ILE A 243 6.82 15.69 5.17
CA ILE A 243 8.01 15.27 5.92
C ILE A 243 7.77 13.94 6.62
N GLU A 244 6.62 13.74 7.26
CA GLU A 244 6.27 12.46 7.88
C GLU A 244 6.20 11.33 6.84
N ILE A 245 5.63 11.58 5.65
CA ILE A 245 5.56 10.62 4.54
C ILE A 245 6.97 10.28 4.04
N LEU A 246 7.82 11.30 3.86
CA LEU A 246 9.20 11.13 3.42
C LEU A 246 10.00 10.27 4.39
N VAL A 247 9.90 10.55 5.69
CA VAL A 247 10.62 9.80 6.74
C VAL A 247 10.10 8.38 6.84
N ALA A 248 8.78 8.17 6.76
CA ALA A 248 8.19 6.85 6.73
C ALA A 248 8.65 6.03 5.51
N ALA A 249 8.72 6.65 4.33
CA ALA A 249 9.22 6.01 3.11
C ALA A 249 10.70 5.64 3.21
N VAL A 250 11.54 6.53 3.77
CA VAL A 250 12.96 6.27 4.01
C VAL A 250 13.16 5.13 5.00
N ARG A 251 12.42 5.17 6.12
CA ARG A 251 12.44 4.12 7.14
C ARG A 251 12.04 2.79 6.54
N GLN A 252 10.96 2.76 5.76
CA GLN A 252 10.49 1.57 5.08
C GLN A 252 11.54 1.03 4.10
N ALA A 253 12.13 1.88 3.24
CA ALA A 253 13.21 1.46 2.35
C ALA A 253 14.38 0.80 3.11
N ALA A 254 14.77 1.35 4.27
CA ALA A 254 15.87 0.84 5.07
C ALA A 254 15.53 -0.44 5.86
N GLU A 255 14.33 -0.52 6.44
CA GLU A 255 13.88 -1.71 7.19
C GLU A 255 13.64 -2.91 6.26
N TRP A 256 13.18 -2.68 5.02
CA TRP A 256 13.02 -3.74 4.01
C TRP A 256 14.34 -4.37 3.58
N VAL A 257 15.43 -3.60 3.60
CA VAL A 257 16.80 -4.12 3.39
C VAL A 257 17.26 -4.95 4.60
N ARG A 258 16.89 -4.55 5.83
CA ARG A 258 17.30 -5.24 7.07
C ARG A 258 16.50 -6.51 7.37
N HIS A 259 15.21 -6.57 7.00
CA HIS A 259 14.31 -7.63 7.46
C HIS A 259 13.77 -8.58 6.38
N GLY A 260 14.00 -8.34 5.08
CA GLY A 260 13.72 -9.32 4.02
C GLY A 260 12.40 -10.09 4.19
N LEU A 261 11.30 -9.40 4.53
CA LEU A 261 10.04 -10.06 4.90
C LEU A 261 9.53 -10.92 3.75
N ARG A 262 9.37 -12.21 4.07
CA ARG A 262 9.22 -13.34 3.17
C ARG A 262 7.81 -13.41 2.56
N PRO A 263 7.67 -13.53 1.23
CA PRO A 263 6.55 -14.24 0.64
C PRO A 263 6.82 -15.75 0.70
N ARG A 264 5.86 -16.53 1.23
CA ARG A 264 5.88 -18.00 1.15
C ARG A 264 5.86 -18.43 -0.33
N MET A 265 7.01 -18.90 -0.86
CA MET A 265 7.16 -20.19 -1.56
C MET A 265 8.57 -20.34 -2.16
N LEU A 266 9.03 -21.59 -2.20
CA LEU A 266 10.30 -22.00 -2.77
C LEU A 266 10.31 -21.82 -4.30
N CYS A 267 11.09 -20.85 -4.79
CA CYS A 267 11.97 -20.99 -5.96
C CYS A 267 12.82 -19.71 -6.15
N LEU A 268 13.99 -19.88 -6.77
CA LEU A 268 14.90 -18.86 -7.32
C LEU A 268 15.85 -18.13 -6.34
N GLN A 269 16.98 -18.76 -6.01
CA GLN A 269 18.15 -18.08 -5.43
C GLN A 269 18.68 -16.92 -6.31
N ALA A 270 18.66 -17.06 -7.64
CA ALA A 270 19.10 -16.01 -8.55
C ALA A 270 18.18 -14.76 -8.57
N ALA A 271 16.86 -14.95 -8.45
CA ALA A 271 15.92 -13.82 -8.31
C ALA A 271 16.10 -13.11 -6.95
N ARG A 272 16.47 -13.86 -5.90
CA ARG A 272 16.78 -13.31 -4.56
C ARG A 272 18.03 -12.45 -4.55
N GLU A 273 19.08 -12.84 -5.28
CA GLU A 273 20.32 -12.05 -5.40
C GLU A 273 20.11 -10.78 -6.24
N MET A 274 19.36 -10.87 -7.35
CA MET A 274 18.97 -9.73 -8.16
C MET A 274 18.10 -8.73 -7.37
N ASP A 275 17.11 -9.21 -6.61
CA ASP A 275 16.28 -8.36 -5.75
C ASP A 275 17.08 -7.74 -4.59
N GLY A 276 17.99 -8.48 -3.97
CA GLY A 276 18.88 -7.96 -2.94
C GLY A 276 19.79 -6.85 -3.47
N THR A 277 20.37 -7.05 -4.66
CA THR A 277 21.22 -6.06 -5.34
C THR A 277 20.44 -4.82 -5.73
N ARG A 278 19.21 -4.98 -6.24
CA ARG A 278 18.31 -3.87 -6.58
C ARG A 278 17.97 -3.04 -5.33
N ARG A 279 17.57 -3.69 -4.23
CA ARG A 279 17.24 -3.02 -2.96
C ARG A 279 18.44 -2.27 -2.38
N TRP A 280 19.62 -2.87 -2.42
CA TRP A 280 20.86 -2.21 -2.00
C TRP A 280 21.15 -0.97 -2.84
N ARG A 281 20.98 -1.05 -4.17
CA ARG A 281 21.16 0.10 -5.06
C ARG A 281 20.15 1.22 -4.77
N GLU A 282 18.89 0.89 -4.56
CA GLU A 282 17.85 1.85 -4.17
C GLU A 282 18.19 2.52 -2.83
N HIS A 283 18.65 1.76 -1.83
CA HIS A 283 19.07 2.28 -0.52
C HIS A 283 20.33 3.15 -0.58
N ALA A 284 21.30 2.79 -1.43
CA ALA A 284 22.49 3.59 -1.68
C ALA A 284 22.14 4.91 -2.39
N ASN A 285 21.26 4.87 -3.40
CA ASN A 285 20.78 6.06 -4.11
C ASN A 285 20.02 7.01 -3.17
N MET A 286 19.15 6.46 -2.33
CA MET A 286 18.47 7.20 -1.27
C MET A 286 19.50 7.89 -0.34
N SER A 287 20.51 7.16 0.13
CA SER A 287 21.55 7.70 1.02
C SER A 287 22.35 8.84 0.37
N ARG A 288 22.72 8.71 -0.92
CA ARG A 288 23.40 9.77 -1.68
C ARG A 288 22.56 11.02 -1.82
N HIS A 289 21.26 10.87 -2.08
CA HIS A 289 20.33 11.98 -2.20
C HIS A 289 20.24 12.78 -0.90
N PHE A 290 19.95 12.09 0.21
CA PHE A 290 19.80 12.75 1.51
C PHE A 290 21.09 13.34 2.04
N ALA A 291 22.26 12.77 1.71
CA ALA A 291 23.53 13.41 2.03
C ALA A 291 23.61 14.85 1.45
N LYS A 292 23.15 15.07 0.22
CA LYS A 292 23.18 16.41 -0.41
C LYS A 292 22.05 17.31 0.08
N VAL A 293 20.87 16.76 0.30
CA VAL A 293 19.62 17.52 0.45
C VAL A 293 19.23 17.78 1.91
N LEU A 294 19.55 16.86 2.82
CA LEU A 294 19.17 16.97 4.23
C LEU A 294 19.68 18.25 4.91
N PRO A 295 20.94 18.72 4.70
CA PRO A 295 21.39 19.98 5.30
C PRO A 295 20.56 21.19 4.85
N ARG A 296 20.14 21.22 3.57
CA ARG A 296 19.28 22.29 3.02
C ARG A 296 17.91 22.27 3.68
N LEU A 297 17.31 21.09 3.85
CA LEU A 297 16.02 20.93 4.53
C LEU A 297 16.08 21.39 5.99
N LEU A 298 17.12 20.98 6.72
CA LEU A 298 17.32 21.40 8.11
C LEU A 298 17.49 22.92 8.22
N SER A 299 18.24 23.55 7.32
CA SER A 299 18.38 25.01 7.32
C SER A 299 17.07 25.75 7.04
N LYS A 300 16.21 25.20 6.18
CA LYS A 300 14.91 25.81 5.86
C LYS A 300 13.92 25.71 7.03
N PHE A 301 13.89 24.56 7.70
CA PHE A 301 12.94 24.28 8.78
C PHE A 301 13.51 24.46 10.18
N ALA A 302 14.70 25.06 10.34
CA ALA A 302 15.42 25.16 11.61
C ALA A 302 14.58 25.76 12.77
N ALA A 303 13.63 26.65 12.45
CA ALA A 303 12.74 27.28 13.44
C ALA A 303 11.52 26.42 13.85
N ASP A 304 11.24 25.30 13.17
CA ASP A 304 10.05 24.47 13.38
C ASP A 304 10.43 23.09 13.96
N LYS A 305 10.24 22.94 15.27
CA LYS A 305 10.59 21.70 16.00
C LYS A 305 9.89 20.46 15.44
N GLU A 306 8.62 20.62 15.07
CA GLU A 306 7.77 19.49 14.66
C GLU A 306 8.24 18.94 13.31
N LYS A 307 8.75 19.79 12.43
CA LYS A 307 9.30 19.40 11.12
C LYS A 307 10.74 18.90 11.22
N VAL A 308 11.55 19.46 12.12
CA VAL A 308 12.96 19.06 12.26
C VAL A 308 13.11 17.70 12.93
N THR A 309 12.28 17.38 13.92
CA THR A 309 12.39 16.13 14.68
C THR A 309 12.33 14.88 13.80
N PRO A 310 11.38 14.73 12.85
CA PRO A 310 11.37 13.61 11.90
C PRO A 310 12.55 13.63 10.93
N LEU A 311 12.97 14.80 10.44
CA LEU A 311 14.10 14.92 9.51
C LEU A 311 15.42 14.43 10.14
N LEU A 312 15.60 14.63 11.44
CA LEU A 312 16.76 14.14 12.19
C LEU A 312 16.82 12.60 12.31
N GLN A 313 15.72 11.89 12.01
CA GLN A 313 15.71 10.42 12.01
C GLN A 313 16.32 9.84 10.73
N ILE A 314 16.29 10.59 9.61
CA ILE A 314 16.74 10.12 8.29
C ILE A 314 18.18 9.56 8.30
N PRO A 315 19.18 10.22 8.93
CA PRO A 315 20.55 9.69 8.95
C PRO A 315 20.69 8.29 9.57
N GLN A 316 19.81 7.90 10.50
CA GLN A 316 19.83 6.59 11.16
C GLN A 316 19.48 5.43 10.21
N TYR A 317 18.83 5.78 9.10
CA TYR A 317 18.37 4.84 8.07
C TYR A 317 19.26 4.84 6.82
N CYS A 318 20.21 5.76 6.69
CA CYS A 318 21.14 5.82 5.57
C CYS A 318 22.29 4.79 5.71
N ASN A 319 22.84 4.34 4.58
CA ASN A 319 24.04 3.50 4.56
C ASN A 319 25.28 4.39 4.76
N LEU A 320 26.02 4.15 5.85
CA LEU A 320 27.24 4.90 6.18
C LEU A 320 28.40 4.59 5.22
N ASP A 321 28.44 3.40 4.63
CA ASP A 321 29.50 2.99 3.70
C ASP A 321 29.54 3.90 2.45
N VAL A 322 28.37 4.43 2.06
CA VAL A 322 28.23 5.36 0.93
C VAL A 322 28.86 6.72 1.25
N TYR A 323 28.88 7.14 2.52
CA TYR A 323 29.51 8.41 2.93
C TYR A 323 31.03 8.34 2.89
N ASP A 324 31.60 7.16 3.12
CA ASP A 324 33.04 6.94 3.12
C ASP A 324 33.59 6.73 1.69
N MET A 325 32.84 6.02 0.82
CA MET A 325 33.26 5.74 -0.56
C MET A 325 33.17 6.94 -1.51
N ASP A 326 32.16 7.82 -1.35
CA ASP A 326 31.94 8.96 -2.25
C ASP A 326 32.57 10.29 -1.74
N GLY A 327 33.45 10.25 -0.72
CA GLY A 327 34.13 11.45 -0.19
C GLY A 327 33.21 12.44 0.54
N LEU A 328 32.02 12.02 0.94
CA LEU A 328 30.98 12.84 1.58
C LEU A 328 31.18 13.03 3.10
N GLY A 329 32.36 12.73 3.64
CA GLY A 329 32.71 12.97 5.04
C GLY A 329 32.61 14.44 5.50
N SER A 330 32.61 15.39 4.56
CA SER A 330 32.33 16.82 4.81
C SER A 330 30.85 17.09 5.11
N VAL A 331 29.92 16.35 4.51
CA VAL A 331 28.48 16.42 4.78
C VAL A 331 28.15 15.81 6.14
N ARG A 332 28.76 14.66 6.48
CA ARG A 332 28.65 14.06 7.82
C ARG A 332 29.05 15.06 8.90
N ARG A 333 30.14 15.81 8.67
CA ARG A 333 30.57 16.91 9.56
C ARG A 333 29.56 18.05 9.62
N ARG A 334 28.97 18.50 8.50
CA ARG A 334 27.92 19.54 8.52
C ARG A 334 26.66 19.12 9.28
N ILE A 335 26.22 17.88 9.13
CA ILE A 335 25.08 17.35 9.90
C ILE A 335 25.43 17.31 11.39
N LEU A 336 26.62 16.82 11.74
CA LEU A 336 27.12 16.81 13.13
C LEU A 336 27.27 18.21 13.73
N LEU A 337 27.60 19.22 12.91
CA LEU A 337 27.71 20.63 13.33
C LEU A 337 26.34 21.30 13.55
N LEU A 338 25.27 20.82 12.91
CA LEU A 338 23.90 21.32 13.11
C LEU A 338 23.20 20.68 14.32
N LEU A 339 23.69 19.53 14.82
CA LEU A 339 23.11 18.85 15.98
C LEU A 339 23.19 19.66 17.30
N PRO A 340 24.31 20.34 17.64
CA PRO A 340 24.39 21.17 18.84
C PRO A 340 23.38 22.32 18.88
N GLU A 341 23.09 22.97 17.75
CA GLU A 341 22.08 24.04 17.65
C GLU A 341 20.66 23.51 17.85
N LEU A 342 20.42 22.23 17.52
CA LEU A 342 19.15 21.53 17.70
C LEU A 342 19.01 20.87 19.08
N CYS A 343 20.12 20.60 19.78
CA CYS A 343 20.15 20.10 21.16
C CYS A 343 19.66 21.12 22.20
N VAL A 344 19.55 22.41 21.85
CA VAL A 344 18.96 23.46 22.70
C VAL A 344 17.47 23.18 23.01
N TRP A 345 16.84 22.29 22.24
CA TRP A 345 15.40 22.04 22.28
C TRP A 345 14.94 20.99 23.32
N GLY A 346 15.84 20.52 24.20
CA GLY A 346 15.53 19.65 25.34
C GLY A 346 15.26 18.17 24.97
N PRO A 347 15.30 17.25 25.96
CA PRO A 347 15.21 15.82 25.71
C PRO A 347 13.76 15.43 25.37
N HIS A 348 13.50 15.09 24.12
CA HIS A 348 12.27 14.37 23.74
C HIS A 348 12.49 12.87 24.03
N PRO A 349 11.50 12.12 24.52
CA PRO A 349 11.64 10.69 24.84
C PRO A 349 12.03 9.78 23.65
N SER A 350 12.03 10.31 22.42
CA SER A 350 12.52 9.63 21.21
C SER A 350 14.05 9.75 20.99
N PHE A 351 14.76 10.59 21.76
CA PHE A 351 16.21 10.76 21.67
C PHE A 351 17.02 9.91 22.67
N SER A 352 16.39 9.38 23.73
CA SER A 352 17.12 8.68 24.81
C SER A 352 17.53 7.24 24.47
N GLY A 353 17.07 6.67 23.34
CA GLY A 353 17.40 5.31 22.92
C GLY A 353 18.39 5.19 21.75
N SER A 354 18.91 6.31 21.22
CA SER A 354 19.50 6.35 19.87
C SER A 354 20.93 6.91 19.78
N LEU A 355 21.64 7.05 20.92
CA LEU A 355 23.08 7.26 20.91
C LEU A 355 23.80 5.91 21.07
N PRO A 356 24.69 5.52 20.14
CA PRO A 356 25.56 4.38 20.36
C PRO A 356 26.50 4.71 21.52
N HIS A 357 26.46 3.90 22.58
CA HIS A 357 27.49 3.94 23.62
C HIS A 357 28.87 3.82 22.95
N PRO A 358 29.84 4.69 23.29
CA PRO A 358 31.17 4.58 22.72
C PRO A 358 31.80 3.25 23.17
N LEU A 359 32.14 2.43 22.18
CA LEU A 359 33.04 1.28 22.34
C LEU A 359 34.34 1.78 22.96
N SER A 360 34.55 1.51 24.25
CA SER A 360 35.84 1.73 24.90
C SER A 360 36.75 0.55 24.59
N GLY A 361 37.70 0.79 23.68
CA GLY A 361 38.82 -0.10 23.43
C GLY A 361 39.86 -0.02 24.55
N SER A 362 40.22 -1.20 25.06
CA SER A 362 41.53 -1.62 25.59
C SER A 362 42.41 -0.60 26.33
N ARG A 363 42.65 -0.83 27.62
CA ARG A 363 43.99 -0.68 28.21
C ARG A 363 44.32 -1.82 29.17
N HIS A 364 45.53 -2.33 28.98
CA HIS A 364 46.24 -3.28 29.83
C HIS A 364 46.35 -2.85 31.29
N GLY A 365 46.45 -3.87 32.15
CA GLY A 365 47.38 -3.86 33.30
C GLY A 365 46.73 -3.67 34.67
N GLY A 366 46.88 -4.67 35.53
CA GLY A 366 46.74 -4.48 36.98
C GLY A 366 46.04 -5.61 37.71
N HIS A 367 46.76 -6.73 37.89
CA HIS A 367 46.43 -7.75 38.88
C HIS A 367 46.82 -7.21 40.26
N VAL A 368 45.88 -6.93 41.17
CA VAL A 368 46.07 -6.93 42.64
C VAL A 368 44.71 -7.25 43.31
N PRO A 369 44.65 -8.15 44.31
CA PRO A 369 43.42 -8.73 44.83
C PRO A 369 42.83 -7.89 45.98
N SER A 370 41.56 -8.14 46.31
CA SER A 370 41.00 -7.73 47.61
C SER A 370 40.26 -8.88 48.29
N PRO A 371 40.18 -8.85 49.63
CA PRO A 371 40.10 -10.06 50.41
C PRO A 371 38.80 -10.10 51.25
N TRP A 372 38.40 -11.30 51.70
CA TRP A 372 37.39 -11.56 52.74
C TRP A 372 35.99 -10.92 52.57
N SER A 373 35.03 -11.71 52.09
CA SER A 373 33.91 -12.28 52.87
C SER A 373 32.92 -12.97 51.94
#